data_AF-A0A1B6LAC8-F1
#
_entry.id   AF-A0A1B6LAC8-F1
#
_cell.length_a   1.000
_cell.length_b   1.000
_cell.length_c   1.000
_cell.angle_alpha   90.00
_cell.angle_beta   90.00
_cell.angle_gamma   90.00
#
_symmetry.space_group_name_H-M   'P 1'
#
loop_
_entity.id
_entity.type
_entity.pdbx_description
1 polymer ?
#
loop_
_entity_poly.entity_id
_entity_poly.type
_entity_poly.pdbx_seq_one_letter_code
_entity_poly.pdbx_strand_id
1 'polypeptide(L)'
;MVHLTLMSVLLLVLAGSAYSDSLTSMKMEAGDVISCHLNGFLGTLGAKHWMLATDSDTVINAVAVGSKVHSTTAFIRDQHVNDVGGCNKDSCQNWGMDYQGRTRGEVVASAMFYKDQEFYYDISGCNCQHWVNKWTKGAGGYSTSAAWWAMPYCKAY
;
A
#
# COMPACT_ATOMS: atom_id res chain seq x y z
N MET A 1 -25.71 -22.57 49.99
CA MET A 1 -25.33 -21.24 49.46
C MET A 1 -24.09 -21.42 48.61
N VAL A 2 -24.24 -21.43 47.28
CA VAL A 2 -23.14 -21.60 46.33
C VAL A 2 -22.96 -20.26 45.62
N HIS A 3 -21.85 -19.60 45.87
CA HIS A 3 -21.48 -18.37 45.16
C HIS A 3 -20.99 -18.74 43.76
N LEU A 4 -21.79 -18.44 42.74
CA LEU A 4 -21.34 -18.39 41.35
C LEU A 4 -20.52 -17.12 41.16
N THR A 5 -19.21 -17.24 41.04
CA THR A 5 -18.33 -16.17 40.54
C THR A 5 -18.41 -16.14 39.00
N LEU A 6 -19.12 -15.14 38.47
CA LEU A 6 -19.08 -14.79 37.05
C LEU A 6 -17.68 -14.25 36.71
N MET A 7 -16.89 -15.02 35.96
CA MET A 7 -15.70 -14.51 35.28
C MET A 7 -16.13 -13.90 33.94
N SER A 8 -16.34 -12.59 33.93
CA SER A 8 -16.54 -11.83 32.71
C SER A 8 -15.19 -11.64 32.02
N VAL A 9 -14.90 -12.47 31.01
CA VAL A 9 -13.75 -12.27 30.11
C VAL A 9 -14.04 -11.05 29.25
N LEU A 10 -13.42 -9.92 29.61
CA LEU A 10 -13.39 -8.71 28.80
C LEU A 10 -12.48 -8.98 27.59
N LEU A 11 -13.06 -9.45 26.47
CA LEU A 11 -12.40 -9.38 25.18
C LEU A 11 -12.26 -7.90 24.79
N LEU A 12 -11.09 -7.33 25.09
CA LEU A 12 -10.59 -6.12 24.43
C LEU A 12 -10.29 -6.48 22.98
N VAL A 13 -11.33 -6.49 22.15
CA VAL A 13 -11.15 -6.28 20.71
C VAL A 13 -10.63 -4.86 20.60
N LEU A 14 -9.32 -4.71 20.47
CA LEU A 14 -8.69 -3.52 19.90
C LEU A 14 -9.20 -3.42 18.46
N ALA A 15 -10.43 -2.94 18.31
CA ALA A 15 -10.85 -2.30 17.09
C ALA A 15 -9.94 -1.08 16.99
N GLY A 16 -8.82 -1.24 16.29
CA GLY A 16 -7.99 -0.14 15.88
C GLY A 16 -8.92 0.82 15.16
N SER A 17 -9.26 1.91 15.83
CA SER A 17 -9.82 3.08 15.19
C SER A 17 -8.90 3.36 14.00
N ALA A 18 -9.44 3.26 12.80
CA ALA A 18 -8.75 3.64 11.58
C ALA A 18 -8.57 5.16 11.62
N TYR A 19 -7.63 5.62 12.45
CA TYR A 19 -7.21 6.99 12.51
C TYR A 19 -6.48 7.26 11.21
N SER A 20 -7.04 8.20 10.47
CA SER A 20 -6.42 8.78 9.30
C SER A 20 -5.30 9.70 9.79
N ASP A 21 -4.06 9.32 9.54
CA ASP A 21 -2.88 10.12 9.88
C ASP A 21 -2.33 10.82 8.64
N SER A 22 -1.58 11.90 8.87
CA SER A 22 -0.81 12.54 7.80
C SER A 22 0.44 11.72 7.48
N LEU A 23 0.68 11.41 6.20
CA LEU A 23 1.83 10.63 5.74
C LEU A 23 3.17 11.19 6.24
N THR A 24 3.26 12.52 6.36
CA THR A 24 4.50 13.22 6.76
C THR A 24 4.77 13.17 8.27
N SER A 25 3.79 12.80 9.08
CA SER A 25 3.92 12.69 10.54
C SER A 25 3.61 11.29 11.08
N MET A 26 3.20 10.39 10.21
CA MET A 26 2.86 9.01 10.54
C MET A 26 4.11 8.27 11.01
N LYS A 27 4.00 7.53 12.11
CA LYS A 27 5.07 6.63 12.54
C LYS A 27 5.12 5.44 11.58
N MET A 28 6.28 5.24 10.95
CA MET A 28 6.54 4.14 10.03
C MET A 28 7.80 3.38 10.44
N GLU A 29 7.80 2.08 10.17
CA GLU A 29 8.98 1.22 10.20
C GLU A 29 9.16 0.56 8.83
N ALA A 30 10.41 0.34 8.42
CA ALA A 30 10.73 -0.31 7.15
C ALA A 30 9.95 -1.63 6.95
N GLY A 31 9.19 -1.71 5.88
CA GLY A 31 8.28 -2.79 5.54
C GLY A 31 6.81 -2.51 5.87
N ASP A 32 6.46 -1.46 6.60
CA ASP A 32 5.06 -1.16 6.90
C ASP A 32 4.24 -0.91 5.61
N VAL A 33 3.04 -1.47 5.53
CA VAL A 33 2.11 -1.22 4.41
C VAL A 33 1.32 0.05 4.67
N ILE A 34 1.42 1.01 3.76
CA ILE A 34 0.76 2.31 3.88
C ILE A 34 -0.27 2.48 2.77
N SER A 35 -1.43 3.05 3.10
CA SER A 35 -2.42 3.44 2.10
C SER A 35 -2.88 4.87 2.32
N CYS A 36 -3.03 5.66 1.25
CA CYS A 36 -3.62 7.00 1.30
C CYS A 36 -4.78 7.12 0.31
N HIS A 37 -5.82 7.91 0.59
CA HIS A 37 -6.86 8.16 -0.43
C HIS A 37 -6.26 8.85 -1.66
N LEU A 38 -6.61 8.42 -2.86
CA LEU A 38 -6.23 9.13 -4.09
C LEU A 38 -6.85 10.53 -4.10
N ASN A 39 -6.24 11.47 -4.84
CA ASN A 39 -6.83 12.79 -5.04
C ASN A 39 -7.98 12.76 -6.07
N GLY A 40 -8.90 13.71 -5.99
CA GLY A 40 -9.97 13.90 -6.98
C GLY A 40 -11.09 12.84 -6.92
N PHE A 41 -11.75 12.62 -8.05
CA PHE A 41 -12.96 11.77 -8.15
C PHE A 41 -12.74 10.32 -7.70
N LEU A 42 -11.59 9.73 -8.03
CA LEU A 42 -11.25 8.37 -7.58
C LEU A 42 -11.14 8.29 -6.05
N GLY A 43 -10.57 9.33 -5.43
CA GLY A 43 -10.54 9.47 -3.97
C GLY A 43 -11.91 9.53 -3.32
N THR A 44 -12.84 10.28 -3.93
CA THR A 44 -14.24 10.38 -3.49
C THR A 44 -14.96 9.03 -3.55
N LEU A 45 -14.59 8.16 -4.49
CA LEU A 45 -15.09 6.79 -4.59
C LEU A 45 -14.38 5.81 -3.64
N GLY A 46 -13.45 6.29 -2.81
CA GLY A 46 -12.72 5.48 -1.83
C GLY A 46 -11.49 4.75 -2.37
N ALA A 47 -11.04 5.07 -3.59
CA ALA A 47 -9.83 4.48 -4.14
C ALA A 47 -8.58 4.94 -3.37
N LYS A 48 -7.66 4.00 -3.12
CA LYS A 48 -6.45 4.22 -2.31
C LYS A 48 -5.19 4.03 -3.15
N HIS A 49 -4.18 4.83 -2.83
CA HIS A 49 -2.79 4.65 -3.25
C HIS A 49 -2.05 3.81 -2.21
N TRP A 50 -1.51 2.67 -2.62
CA TRP A 50 -0.79 1.74 -1.75
C TRP A 50 0.71 1.85 -1.93
N MET A 51 1.42 1.79 -0.82
CA MET A 51 2.86 2.01 -0.72
C MET A 51 3.46 1.09 0.36
N LEU A 52 4.78 0.93 0.34
CA LEU A 52 5.52 0.21 1.38
C LEU A 52 6.57 1.15 1.96
N ALA A 53 6.65 1.27 3.29
CA ALA A 53 7.72 2.03 3.93
C ALA A 53 9.08 1.37 3.68
N THR A 54 10.08 2.14 3.26
CA THR A 54 11.47 1.68 3.12
C THR A 54 12.33 2.10 4.30
N ASP A 55 11.94 3.19 4.98
CA ASP A 55 12.47 3.69 6.26
C ASP A 55 11.36 4.48 6.99
N SER A 56 11.72 5.22 8.04
CA SER A 56 10.85 6.07 8.85
C SER A 56 10.26 7.29 8.09
N ASP A 57 10.87 7.72 6.99
CA ASP A 57 10.48 8.89 6.19
C ASP A 57 10.48 8.64 4.67
N THR A 58 10.68 7.40 4.24
CA THR A 58 10.73 7.01 2.84
C THR A 58 9.78 5.85 2.55
N VAL A 59 9.21 5.87 1.35
CA VAL A 59 8.30 4.83 0.86
C VAL A 59 8.65 4.46 -0.57
N ILE A 60 8.45 3.19 -0.92
CA ILE A 60 8.47 2.68 -2.28
C ILE A 60 7.06 2.47 -2.80
N ASN A 61 6.78 3.01 -4.00
CA ASN A 61 5.45 3.03 -4.59
C ASN A 61 5.48 3.02 -6.12
N ALA A 62 4.31 2.85 -6.72
CA ALA A 62 4.08 3.02 -8.14
C ALA A 62 3.78 4.50 -8.46
N VAL A 63 4.57 5.13 -9.32
CA VAL A 63 4.39 6.52 -9.76
C VAL A 63 4.01 6.56 -11.23
N ALA A 64 2.75 6.88 -11.50
CA ALA A 64 2.25 7.06 -12.86
C ALA A 64 2.85 8.31 -13.52
N VAL A 65 3.27 8.18 -14.78
CA VAL A 65 3.69 9.29 -15.63
C VAL A 65 2.70 9.47 -16.79
N GLY A 66 2.35 10.72 -17.13
CA GLY A 66 1.45 11.05 -18.24
C GLY A 66 0.11 11.68 -17.82
N SER A 67 -0.82 11.78 -18.76
CA SER A 67 -2.09 12.49 -18.55
C SER A 67 -3.11 11.64 -17.75
N LYS A 68 -3.89 12.33 -16.90
CA LYS A 68 -4.74 11.78 -15.83
C LYS A 68 -5.94 10.93 -16.29
N VAL A 69 -6.09 10.65 -17.58
CA VAL A 69 -7.25 9.94 -18.13
C VAL A 69 -6.92 8.48 -18.42
N HIS A 70 -5.70 8.20 -18.90
CA HIS A 70 -5.17 6.86 -19.14
C HIS A 70 -3.64 6.92 -18.96
N SER A 71 -3.15 6.92 -17.72
CA SER A 71 -1.69 6.89 -17.51
C SER A 71 -1.17 5.54 -17.95
N THR A 72 -0.54 5.45 -19.12
CA THR A 72 -0.07 4.20 -19.74
C THR A 72 1.20 3.66 -19.11
N THR A 73 1.94 4.47 -18.37
CA THR A 73 3.27 4.12 -17.86
C THR A 73 3.41 4.53 -16.41
N ALA A 74 4.02 3.69 -15.59
CA ALA A 74 4.44 4.02 -14.24
C ALA A 74 5.86 3.50 -13.96
N PHE A 75 6.48 4.09 -12.96
CA PHE A 75 7.77 3.66 -12.43
C PHE A 75 7.62 3.25 -10.97
N ILE A 76 8.34 2.22 -10.56
CA ILE A 76 8.53 1.97 -9.14
C ILE A 76 9.59 2.94 -8.62
N ARG A 77 9.22 3.78 -7.65
CA ARG A 77 10.12 4.78 -7.07
C ARG A 77 10.14 4.65 -5.57
N ASP A 78 11.33 4.80 -5.02
CA ASP A 78 11.59 4.96 -3.59
C ASP A 78 11.80 6.46 -3.36
N GLN A 79 10.93 7.06 -2.55
CA GLN A 79 10.78 8.52 -2.42
C GLN A 79 10.62 8.92 -0.96
N HIS A 80 11.10 10.11 -0.62
CA HIS A 80 10.76 10.74 0.65
C HIS A 80 9.24 11.05 0.69
N VAL A 81 8.61 10.92 1.85
CA VAL A 81 7.15 11.12 2.02
C VAL A 81 6.63 12.46 1.50
N ASN A 82 7.48 13.50 1.54
CA ASN A 82 7.16 14.83 1.01
C ASN A 82 7.00 14.84 -0.52
N ASP A 83 7.69 13.95 -1.24
CA ASP A 83 7.72 13.92 -2.70
C ASP A 83 6.62 13.04 -3.30
N VAL A 84 5.91 12.27 -2.46
CA VAL A 84 4.79 11.43 -2.89
C VAL A 84 3.68 12.30 -3.47
N GLY A 85 3.26 12.00 -4.71
CA GLY A 85 2.19 12.70 -5.41
C GLY A 85 0.94 11.83 -5.59
N GLY A 86 -0.14 12.43 -6.09
CA GLY A 86 -1.34 11.68 -6.55
C GLY A 86 -2.31 11.22 -5.46
N CYS A 87 -1.94 11.31 -4.17
CA CYS A 87 -2.81 10.99 -3.04
C CYS A 87 -2.95 12.16 -2.05
N ASN A 88 -4.01 12.12 -1.24
CA ASN A 88 -4.20 13.03 -0.11
C ASN A 88 -3.36 12.54 1.06
N LYS A 89 -2.30 13.29 1.38
CA LYS A 89 -1.35 12.94 2.44
C LYS A 89 -1.96 12.98 3.83
N ASP A 90 -3.05 13.72 4.04
CA ASP A 90 -3.74 13.78 5.33
C ASP A 90 -4.77 12.65 5.49
N SER A 91 -4.88 11.79 4.47
CA SER A 91 -5.84 10.70 4.41
C SER A 91 -5.16 9.34 4.33
N CYS A 92 -4.20 9.08 5.22
CA CYS A 92 -3.37 7.88 5.19
C CYS A 92 -3.60 6.96 6.39
N GLN A 93 -3.28 5.68 6.20
CA GLN A 93 -3.35 4.65 7.23
C GLN A 93 -2.10 3.76 7.14
N ASN A 94 -1.47 3.52 8.29
CA ASN A 94 -0.44 2.49 8.45
C ASN A 94 -1.10 1.16 8.84
N TRP A 95 -0.92 0.13 8.02
CA TRP A 95 -1.45 -1.22 8.23
C TRP A 95 -0.43 -2.16 8.91
N GLY A 96 0.81 -1.70 9.11
CA GLY A 96 1.90 -2.48 9.70
C GLY A 96 2.35 -3.62 8.82
N MET A 97 2.66 -4.77 9.44
CA MET A 97 3.18 -5.96 8.76
C MET A 97 2.06 -6.80 8.14
N ASP A 98 2.16 -7.10 6.84
CA ASP A 98 1.23 -7.99 6.11
C ASP A 98 2.00 -8.91 5.14
N TYR A 99 2.82 -9.82 5.69
CA TYR A 99 3.94 -10.44 4.95
C TYR A 99 3.78 -11.93 4.59
N GLN A 100 2.64 -12.57 4.91
CA GLN A 100 2.42 -14.02 4.69
C GLN A 100 3.63 -14.92 5.06
N GLY A 101 4.30 -14.62 6.18
CA GLY A 101 5.45 -15.40 6.68
C GLY A 101 6.84 -14.89 6.25
N ARG A 102 6.93 -13.80 5.48
CA ARG A 102 8.19 -13.12 5.16
C ARG A 102 8.60 -12.13 6.24
N THR A 103 9.88 -11.80 6.29
CA THR A 103 10.47 -10.79 7.21
C THR A 103 10.43 -9.38 6.62
N ARG A 104 10.54 -8.34 7.46
CA ARG A 104 10.68 -6.93 7.01
C ARG A 104 11.81 -6.80 5.97
N GLY A 105 12.97 -7.40 6.25
CA GLY A 105 14.13 -7.37 5.36
C GLY A 105 13.85 -7.99 3.99
N GLU A 106 13.19 -9.15 3.94
CA GLU A 106 12.82 -9.79 2.68
C GLU A 106 11.80 -9.00 1.87
N VAL A 107 10.86 -8.34 2.55
CA VAL A 107 9.83 -7.52 1.91
C VAL A 107 10.42 -6.24 1.33
N VAL A 108 11.25 -5.53 2.10
CA VAL A 108 11.96 -4.32 1.65
C VAL A 108 12.93 -4.65 0.52
N ALA A 109 13.75 -5.71 0.67
CA ALA A 109 14.66 -6.16 -0.40
C ALA A 109 13.89 -6.52 -1.68
N SER A 110 12.73 -7.18 -1.54
CA SER A 110 11.88 -7.52 -2.67
C SER A 110 11.28 -6.31 -3.36
N ALA A 111 10.94 -5.24 -2.64
CA ALA A 111 10.45 -4.01 -3.25
C ALA A 111 11.58 -3.26 -3.94
N MET A 112 12.73 -3.12 -3.26
CA MET A 112 13.91 -2.42 -3.78
C MET A 112 14.51 -3.09 -5.02
N PHE A 113 14.36 -4.40 -5.18
CA PHE A 113 14.73 -5.11 -6.40
C PHE A 113 14.06 -4.52 -7.66
N TYR A 114 12.84 -3.99 -7.54
CA TYR A 114 12.08 -3.40 -8.64
C TYR A 114 12.27 -1.88 -8.76
N LYS A 115 13.10 -1.26 -7.92
CA LYS A 115 13.33 0.19 -7.96
C LYS A 115 13.74 0.63 -9.36
N ASP A 116 13.14 1.74 -9.81
CA ASP A 116 13.30 2.35 -11.12
C ASP A 116 12.76 1.52 -12.31
N GLN A 117 12.11 0.38 -12.06
CA GLN A 117 11.46 -0.39 -13.11
C GLN A 117 10.26 0.35 -13.69
N GLU A 118 10.22 0.44 -15.02
CA GLU A 118 9.09 0.90 -15.80
C GLU A 118 8.08 -0.24 -16.04
N PHE A 119 6.79 0.07 -15.97
CA PHE A 119 5.73 -0.88 -16.30
C PHE A 119 4.50 -0.16 -16.85
N TYR A 120 3.67 -0.88 -17.60
CA TYR A 120 2.39 -0.34 -18.05
C TYR A 120 1.47 -0.10 -16.86
N TYR A 121 0.88 1.09 -16.78
CA TYR A 121 -0.03 1.45 -15.71
C TYR A 121 -1.46 1.59 -16.25
N ASP A 122 -2.43 1.23 -15.42
CA ASP A 122 -3.81 1.65 -15.58
C ASP A 122 -4.28 2.10 -14.20
N ILE A 123 -4.60 3.39 -14.07
CA ILE A 123 -5.00 3.98 -12.78
C ILE A 123 -6.36 3.48 -12.30
N SER A 124 -7.17 2.90 -13.21
CA SER A 124 -8.45 2.28 -12.87
C SER A 124 -8.30 0.83 -12.36
N GLY A 125 -7.12 0.23 -12.55
CA GLY A 125 -6.76 -1.08 -12.01
C GLY A 125 -6.12 -0.99 -10.62
N CYS A 126 -6.27 -2.04 -9.81
CA CYS A 126 -5.73 -2.19 -8.44
C CYS A 126 -4.19 -2.30 -8.37
N ASN A 127 -3.47 -1.60 -9.26
CA ASN A 127 -2.08 -1.85 -9.61
C ASN A 127 -1.09 -1.51 -8.49
N CYS A 128 -1.29 -0.42 -7.75
CA CYS A 128 -0.45 -0.09 -6.59
C CYS A 128 -0.59 -1.12 -5.46
N GLN A 129 -1.81 -1.64 -5.22
CA GLN A 129 -2.03 -2.70 -4.24
C GLN A 129 -1.39 -4.02 -4.67
N HIS A 130 -1.44 -4.36 -5.96
CA HIS A 130 -0.82 -5.57 -6.49
C HIS A 130 0.70 -5.56 -6.34
N TRP A 131 1.35 -4.42 -6.56
CA TRP A 131 2.78 -4.28 -6.30
C TRP A 131 3.13 -4.46 -4.83
N VAL A 132 2.38 -3.83 -3.92
CA VAL A 132 2.58 -4.04 -2.48
C VAL A 132 2.38 -5.50 -2.10
N ASN A 133 1.31 -6.15 -2.55
CA ASN A 133 1.10 -7.58 -2.33
C ASN A 133 2.24 -8.43 -2.91
N LYS A 134 2.79 -8.07 -4.08
CA LYS A 134 3.92 -8.78 -4.66
C LYS A 134 5.14 -8.72 -3.76
N TRP A 135 5.45 -7.55 -3.23
CA TRP A 135 6.58 -7.35 -2.33
C TRP A 135 6.36 -8.04 -0.98
N THR A 136 5.16 -7.94 -0.42
CA THR A 136 4.86 -8.40 0.93
C THR A 136 4.53 -9.88 1.00
N LYS A 137 3.77 -10.42 0.04
CA LYS A 137 3.23 -11.79 0.04
C LYS A 137 3.85 -12.68 -1.02
N GLY A 138 4.59 -12.10 -1.97
CA GLY A 138 5.06 -12.83 -3.16
C GLY A 138 3.93 -13.15 -4.16
N ALA A 139 2.69 -12.73 -3.84
CA ALA A 139 1.46 -12.98 -4.57
C ALA A 139 0.89 -11.69 -5.17
N GLY A 140 -0.01 -11.82 -6.13
CA GLY A 140 -0.60 -10.70 -6.87
C GLY A 140 -0.15 -10.72 -8.33
N GLY A 141 -1.11 -10.63 -9.25
CA GLY A 141 -0.79 -10.41 -10.66
C GLY A 141 -0.23 -9.00 -10.81
N TYR A 142 1.00 -8.87 -11.28
CA TYR A 142 1.59 -7.59 -11.66
C TYR A 142 2.08 -7.71 -13.10
N SER A 143 1.89 -6.65 -13.89
CA SER A 143 2.52 -6.58 -15.20
C SER A 143 3.95 -6.11 -15.02
N THR A 144 4.92 -6.93 -15.43
CA THR A 144 6.31 -6.47 -15.68
C THR A 144 6.48 -5.90 -17.08
N SER A 145 5.40 -5.85 -17.88
CA SER A 145 5.41 -5.45 -19.28
C SER A 145 4.87 -4.03 -19.44
N ALA A 146 5.48 -3.28 -20.37
CA ALA A 146 4.94 -2.03 -20.89
C ALA A 146 3.76 -2.24 -21.86
N ALA A 147 3.33 -3.49 -22.09
CA ALA A 147 2.22 -3.82 -22.98
C ALA A 147 0.86 -3.85 -22.25
N TRP A 148 -0.12 -3.15 -22.80
CA TRP A 148 -1.47 -2.99 -22.26
C TRP A 148 -2.27 -4.30 -22.09
N TRP A 149 -1.97 -5.36 -22.84
CA TRP A 149 -2.68 -6.64 -22.76
C TRP A 149 -2.16 -7.59 -21.67
N ALA A 150 -1.04 -7.23 -21.02
CA ALA A 150 -0.47 -8.00 -19.92
C ALA A 150 -1.11 -7.67 -18.55
N MET A 151 -2.26 -6.97 -18.55
CA MET A 151 -2.90 -6.49 -17.35
C MET A 151 -3.59 -7.62 -16.56
N PRO A 152 -3.21 -7.83 -15.29
CA PRO A 152 -4.00 -8.61 -14.37
C PRO A 152 -5.22 -7.79 -13.95
N TYR A 153 -6.42 -8.27 -14.30
CA TYR A 153 -7.66 -7.81 -13.67
C TYR A 153 -7.55 -7.96 -12.14
N CYS A 154 -8.23 -7.10 -11.37
CA CYS A 154 -8.27 -7.08 -9.89
C CYS A 154 -8.75 -8.42 -9.28
N LYS A 155 -7.98 -9.48 -9.39
CA LYS A 155 -8.07 -10.70 -8.59
C LYS A 155 -6.91 -10.66 -7.62
N ALA A 156 -7.19 -10.12 -6.44
CA ALA A 156 -6.40 -10.35 -5.26
C ALA A 156 -6.48 -11.85 -4.91
N TYR A 157 -5.32 -12.49 -4.73
CA TYR A 157 -5.21 -13.74 -3.98
C TYR A 157 -4.86 -13.41 -2.55
#